data_AF-A0A0H5DPS1-F1
#
_entry.id   AF-A0A0H5DPS1-F1
#
_cell.length_a   1.000
_cell.length_b   1.000
_cell.length_c   1.000
_cell.angle_alpha   90.00
_cell.angle_beta   90.00
_cell.angle_gamma   90.00
#
_symmetry.space_group_name_H-M   'P 1'
#
loop_
_entity.id
_entity.type
_entity.pdbx_description
1 polymer ?
#
loop_
_entity_poly.entity_id
_entity_poly.type
_entity_poly.pdbx_seq_one_letter_code
_entity_poly.pdbx_strand_id
1 'polypeptide(L)'
;MKVFFRCVLLALVLLLSPSPVLSAPGPALIEKSLSFEEIAQLARETLPQEGVLIRKSDGYVYVKVDDRYIHDLFPLLGVEGSGFVKAPYFRSRQAPGAHISVFYKDEHVDPDEIGKVFHFTVKNVAIVENRQARYIVLQVESKELENLRIRYGLRPLLHGHAYHITIAKQNIR
;
A
#
# COMPACT_ATOMS: atom_id res chain seq x y z
N MET A 1 81.36 49.28 -23.13
CA MET A 1 81.51 48.28 -24.23
C MET A 1 80.58 47.11 -23.90
N LYS A 2 79.50 46.90 -24.67
CA LYS A 2 79.32 45.77 -25.63
C LYS A 2 79.42 44.42 -24.88
N VAL A 3 78.42 43.52 -24.74
CA VAL A 3 77.43 42.92 -25.66
C VAL A 3 76.50 42.05 -24.76
N PHE A 4 75.18 42.26 -24.69
CA PHE A 4 74.08 41.57 -25.41
C PHE A 4 73.74 40.10 -25.01
N PHE A 5 72.43 39.85 -24.91
CA PHE A 5 71.67 38.61 -25.20
C PHE A 5 71.66 37.45 -24.18
N ARG A 6 70.53 37.20 -23.50
CA ARG A 6 69.39 36.38 -24.01
C ARG A 6 68.28 36.17 -22.98
N CYS A 7 67.05 36.22 -23.49
CA CYS A 7 65.81 35.69 -22.90
C CYS A 7 65.97 34.27 -22.35
N VAL A 8 65.27 33.94 -21.25
CA VAL A 8 64.33 32.81 -21.19
C VAL A 8 63.21 33.14 -20.20
N LEU A 9 61.99 33.12 -20.73
CA LEU A 9 60.71 33.13 -20.04
C LEU A 9 60.46 31.71 -19.52
N LEU A 10 60.10 31.51 -18.24
CA LEU A 10 59.41 30.30 -17.83
C LEU A 10 58.40 30.62 -16.72
N ALA A 11 57.14 30.75 -17.13
CA ALA A 11 55.99 30.80 -16.25
C ALA A 11 55.72 29.39 -15.73
N LEU A 12 55.85 29.17 -14.42
CA LEU A 12 55.46 27.93 -13.77
C LEU A 12 53.97 28.02 -13.41
N VAL A 13 53.11 27.51 -14.29
CA VAL A 13 51.69 27.29 -13.99
C VAL A 13 51.59 25.98 -13.20
N LEU A 14 51.41 26.08 -11.88
CA LEU A 14 51.05 24.94 -11.04
C LEU A 14 49.61 24.53 -11.35
N LEU A 15 49.48 23.47 -12.14
CA LEU A 15 48.22 22.75 -12.39
C LEU A 15 47.79 22.06 -11.09
N LEU A 16 46.83 22.65 -10.37
CA LEU A 16 46.04 21.95 -9.36
C LEU A 16 45.08 21.00 -10.10
N SER A 17 45.48 19.75 -10.26
CA SER A 17 44.58 18.68 -10.69
C SER A 17 43.52 18.46 -9.61
N PRO A 18 42.21 18.51 -9.92
CA PRO A 18 41.20 18.07 -8.98
C PRO A 18 41.32 16.55 -8.82
N SER A 19 41.62 16.10 -7.61
CA SER A 19 41.57 14.67 -7.25
C SER A 19 40.17 14.14 -7.53
N PRO A 20 40.01 12.96 -8.15
CA PRO A 20 38.70 12.34 -8.28
C PRO A 20 38.22 11.97 -6.88
N VAL A 21 37.16 12.63 -6.42
CA VAL A 21 36.42 12.21 -5.23
C VAL A 21 35.77 10.88 -5.59
N LEU A 22 36.39 9.79 -5.17
CA LEU A 22 35.83 8.45 -5.25
C LEU A 22 34.64 8.42 -4.28
N SER A 23 33.45 8.72 -4.81
CA SER A 23 32.19 8.60 -4.08
C SER A 23 32.04 7.14 -3.68
N ALA A 24 32.18 6.85 -2.38
CA ALA A 24 31.83 5.54 -1.85
C ALA A 24 30.37 5.24 -2.21
N PRO A 25 30.02 4.00 -2.63
CA PRO A 25 28.64 3.62 -2.70
C PRO A 25 28.07 3.74 -1.28
N GLY A 26 27.10 4.65 -1.09
CA GLY A 26 26.32 4.70 0.14
C GLY A 26 25.73 3.32 0.43
N PRO A 27 25.45 2.97 1.69
CA PRO A 27 24.86 1.69 2.02
C PRO A 27 23.57 1.56 1.21
N ALA A 28 23.53 0.58 0.31
CA ALA A 28 22.30 0.17 -0.32
C ALA A 28 21.36 -0.22 0.82
N LEU A 29 20.36 0.61 1.11
CA LEU A 29 19.21 0.20 1.89
C LEU A 29 18.57 -0.90 1.05
N ILE A 30 18.89 -2.15 1.38
CA ILE A 30 18.11 -3.29 0.91
C ILE A 30 16.74 -3.07 1.54
N GLU A 31 15.84 -2.41 0.82
CA GLU A 31 14.43 -2.42 1.18
C GLU A 31 13.99 -3.89 1.14
N LYS A 32 13.93 -4.50 2.32
CA LYS A 32 13.61 -5.92 2.46
C LYS A 32 12.14 -6.09 2.10
N SER A 33 11.87 -6.45 0.85
CA SER A 33 10.57 -6.95 0.43
C SER A 33 10.28 -8.26 1.17
N LEU A 34 9.11 -8.35 1.80
CA LEU A 34 8.65 -9.57 2.43
C LEU A 34 7.83 -10.40 1.43
N SER A 35 7.83 -11.73 1.60
CA SER A 35 6.89 -12.59 0.92
C SER A 35 5.45 -12.32 1.38
N PHE A 36 4.47 -12.71 0.57
CA PHE A 36 3.05 -12.54 0.90
C PHE A 36 2.64 -13.25 2.20
N GLU A 37 3.25 -14.39 2.51
CA GLU A 37 3.01 -15.09 3.78
C GLU A 37 3.59 -14.32 4.97
N GLU A 38 4.81 -13.80 4.85
CA GLU A 38 5.43 -12.97 5.89
C GLU A 38 4.61 -11.69 6.15
N ILE A 39 4.07 -11.05 5.11
CA ILE A 39 3.20 -9.88 5.26
C ILE A 39 1.88 -10.25 5.94
N ALA A 40 1.27 -11.37 5.57
CA ALA A 40 0.05 -11.85 6.21
C ALA A 40 0.28 -12.24 7.68
N GLN A 41 1.42 -12.88 7.98
CA GLN A 41 1.83 -13.19 9.34
C GLN A 41 2.04 -11.92 10.17
N LEU A 42 2.80 -10.95 9.64
CA LEU A 42 3.02 -9.67 10.31
C LEU A 42 1.68 -8.96 10.63
N ALA A 43 0.76 -8.94 9.66
CA ALA A 43 -0.56 -8.34 9.87
C ALA A 43 -1.37 -9.07 10.96
N ARG A 44 -1.28 -10.41 11.04
CA ARG A 44 -1.90 -11.20 12.12
C ARG A 44 -1.36 -10.85 13.51
N GLU A 45 -0.06 -10.64 13.60
CA GLU A 45 0.63 -10.45 14.89
C GLU A 45 0.58 -9.00 15.41
N THR A 46 0.51 -8.02 14.50
CA THR A 46 0.78 -6.61 14.86
C THR A 46 -0.39 -5.66 14.62
N LEU A 47 -1.40 -6.06 13.84
CA LEU A 47 -2.54 -5.22 13.50
C LEU A 47 -3.84 -5.73 14.13
N PRO A 48 -4.75 -4.81 14.54
CA PRO A 48 -6.05 -5.19 15.08
C PRO A 48 -6.85 -6.04 14.09
N GLN A 49 -7.42 -7.14 14.57
CA GLN A 49 -8.26 -8.07 13.79
C GLN A 49 -9.75 -7.71 13.90
N GLU A 50 -10.04 -6.42 13.98
CA GLU A 50 -11.35 -5.86 14.20
C GLU A 50 -11.53 -4.51 13.49
N GLY A 51 -12.77 -4.08 13.33
CA GLY A 51 -13.10 -2.74 12.85
C GLY A 51 -14.56 -2.40 13.08
N VAL A 52 -14.94 -1.16 12.77
CA VAL A 52 -16.29 -0.64 13.02
C VAL A 52 -17.11 -0.59 11.73
N LEU A 53 -18.35 -1.06 11.76
CA LEU A 53 -19.25 -0.98 10.61
C LEU A 53 -19.70 0.48 10.38
N ILE A 54 -19.40 1.02 9.20
CA ILE A 54 -19.72 2.39 8.79
C ILE A 54 -20.55 2.36 7.52
N ARG A 55 -21.53 3.28 7.44
CA ARG A 55 -22.29 3.58 6.24
C ARG A 55 -21.93 4.95 5.70
N LYS A 56 -21.72 5.05 4.39
CA LYS A 56 -21.63 6.32 3.68
C LYS A 56 -23.02 6.83 3.29
N SER A 57 -23.14 8.13 3.06
CA SER A 57 -24.38 8.77 2.60
C SER A 57 -24.87 8.25 1.24
N ASP A 58 -24.02 7.59 0.44
CA ASP A 58 -24.35 6.97 -0.84
C ASP A 58 -24.86 5.53 -0.71
N GLY A 59 -25.03 5.03 0.51
CA GLY A 59 -25.52 3.67 0.79
C GLY A 59 -24.43 2.60 0.84
N TYR A 60 -23.17 2.92 0.55
CA TYR A 60 -22.07 1.97 0.69
C TYR A 60 -21.77 1.67 2.17
N VAL A 61 -21.68 0.38 2.52
CA VAL A 61 -21.39 -0.07 3.88
C VAL A 61 -20.11 -0.89 3.91
N TYR A 62 -19.25 -0.58 4.86
CA TYR A 62 -17.93 -1.20 5.01
C TYR A 62 -17.53 -1.28 6.47
N VAL A 63 -16.64 -2.22 6.80
CA VAL A 63 -15.93 -2.19 8.08
C VAL A 63 -14.73 -1.27 7.92
N LYS A 64 -14.69 -0.19 8.71
CA LYS A 64 -13.52 0.67 8.87
C LYS A 64 -12.51 -0.04 9.77
N VAL A 65 -11.33 -0.30 9.22
CA VAL A 65 -10.20 -0.91 9.93
C VAL A 65 -9.07 0.11 10.10
N ASP A 66 -8.06 -0.27 10.88
CA ASP A 66 -6.87 0.56 11.12
C ASP A 66 -6.14 0.87 9.80
N ASP A 67 -5.81 2.14 9.56
CA ASP A 67 -5.15 2.59 8.34
C ASP A 67 -3.71 2.07 8.19
N ARG A 68 -3.12 1.58 9.28
CA ARG A 68 -1.85 0.83 9.30
C ARG A 68 -1.86 -0.38 8.38
N TYR A 69 -3.00 -1.01 8.13
CA TYR A 69 -3.11 -2.10 7.14
C TYR A 69 -2.61 -1.69 5.74
N ILE A 70 -2.75 -0.42 5.36
CA ILE A 70 -2.25 0.08 4.08
C ILE A 70 -0.91 0.80 4.27
N HIS A 71 -0.75 1.55 5.35
CA HIS A 71 0.44 2.37 5.56
C HIS A 71 1.70 1.54 5.84
N ASP A 72 1.56 0.50 6.64
CA ASP A 72 2.70 -0.30 7.11
C ASP A 72 2.97 -1.47 6.15
N LEU A 73 1.92 -2.04 5.54
CA LEU A 73 2.08 -3.20 4.65
C LEU A 73 2.51 -2.82 3.22
N PHE A 74 2.12 -1.63 2.71
CA PHE A 74 2.43 -1.25 1.33
C PHE A 74 3.95 -1.20 1.04
N PRO A 75 4.81 -0.57 1.87
CA PRO A 75 6.25 -0.57 1.65
C PRO A 75 6.87 -1.98 1.61
N LEU A 76 6.30 -2.92 2.37
CA LEU A 76 6.82 -4.29 2.49
C LEU A 76 6.55 -5.15 1.25
N LEU A 77 5.67 -4.70 0.35
CA LEU A 77 5.32 -5.42 -0.87
C LEU A 77 6.50 -5.53 -1.86
N GLY A 78 7.49 -4.64 -1.80
CA GLY A 78 8.62 -4.67 -2.74
C GLY A 78 8.22 -4.45 -4.21
N VAL A 79 7.13 -3.71 -4.44
CA VAL A 79 6.52 -3.55 -5.77
C VAL A 79 6.98 -2.28 -6.50
N GLU A 80 8.10 -1.71 -6.09
CA GLU A 80 8.71 -0.56 -6.76
C GLU A 80 9.01 -0.90 -8.23
N GLY A 81 8.73 0.03 -9.15
CA GLY A 81 8.92 -0.18 -10.59
C GLY A 81 7.91 -1.12 -11.26
N SER A 82 7.09 -1.87 -10.51
CA SER A 82 6.08 -2.80 -11.07
C SER A 82 4.82 -2.11 -11.60
N GLY A 83 4.62 -0.84 -11.28
CA GLY A 83 3.43 -0.04 -11.61
C GLY A 83 2.29 -0.13 -10.58
N PHE A 84 2.43 -0.92 -9.51
CA PHE A 84 1.54 -0.83 -8.36
C PHE A 84 1.77 0.47 -7.57
N VAL A 85 0.69 1.11 -7.17
CA VAL A 85 0.68 2.28 -6.29
C VAL A 85 -0.15 1.99 -5.05
N LYS A 86 0.16 2.69 -3.95
CA LYS A 86 -0.60 2.61 -2.70
C LYS A 86 -2.08 2.87 -2.96
N ALA A 87 -2.95 2.09 -2.33
CA ALA A 87 -4.39 2.21 -2.53
C ALA A 87 -4.87 3.66 -2.28
N PRO A 88 -5.65 4.27 -3.19
CA PRO A 88 -5.90 5.72 -3.21
C PRO A 88 -6.96 6.19 -2.21
N TYR A 89 -7.13 5.49 -1.07
CA TYR A 89 -8.21 5.74 -0.11
C TYR A 89 -7.92 6.84 0.92
N PHE A 90 -6.89 7.66 0.69
CA PHE A 90 -6.44 8.72 1.59
C PHE A 90 -6.44 10.11 0.93
N ARG A 91 -7.12 10.25 -0.22
CA ARG A 91 -7.11 11.48 -1.03
C ARG A 91 -8.02 12.59 -0.48
N SER A 92 -8.93 12.28 0.44
CA SER A 92 -9.82 13.26 1.06
C SER A 92 -10.27 12.79 2.44
N ARG A 93 -10.80 13.71 3.27
CA ARG A 93 -11.39 13.39 4.58
C ARG A 93 -12.61 12.45 4.52
N GLN A 94 -13.23 12.34 3.35
CA GLN A 94 -14.41 11.48 3.14
C GLN A 94 -14.04 10.10 2.59
N ALA A 95 -12.76 9.89 2.27
CA ALA A 95 -12.30 8.61 1.77
C ALA A 95 -12.28 7.59 2.93
N PRO A 96 -12.63 6.32 2.66
CA PRO A 96 -12.80 5.32 3.72
C PRO A 96 -11.48 4.92 4.41
N GLY A 97 -10.32 5.25 3.84
CA GLY A 97 -9.04 4.69 4.26
C GLY A 97 -9.00 3.18 4.05
N ALA A 98 -8.32 2.44 4.93
CA ALA A 98 -8.38 0.99 4.97
C ALA A 98 -9.77 0.51 5.38
N HIS A 99 -10.32 -0.44 4.63
CA HIS A 99 -11.67 -0.95 4.85
C HIS A 99 -11.88 -2.34 4.25
N ILE A 100 -12.95 -3.00 4.70
CA ILE A 100 -13.51 -4.23 4.14
C ILE A 100 -14.92 -3.92 3.63
N SER A 101 -15.17 -4.07 2.32
CA SER A 101 -16.52 -3.90 1.75
C SER A 101 -17.51 -4.93 2.32
N VAL A 102 -18.68 -4.47 2.77
CA VAL A 102 -19.74 -5.35 3.31
C VAL A 102 -20.99 -5.31 2.45
N PHE A 103 -21.51 -4.12 2.13
CA PHE A 103 -22.64 -3.95 1.22
C PHE A 103 -22.35 -2.90 0.15
N TYR A 104 -22.62 -3.20 -1.11
CA TYR A 104 -22.57 -2.19 -2.17
C TYR A 104 -23.85 -1.36 -2.20
N LYS A 105 -23.74 -0.15 -2.76
CA LYS A 105 -24.85 0.82 -2.86
C LYS A 105 -26.10 0.25 -3.54
N ASP A 106 -25.93 -0.66 -4.49
CA ASP A 106 -26.98 -1.30 -5.28
C ASP A 106 -27.64 -2.49 -4.56
N GLU A 107 -27.09 -2.92 -3.42
CA GLU A 107 -27.73 -3.91 -2.55
C GLU A 107 -28.82 -3.26 -1.67
N HIS A 108 -28.86 -1.93 -1.56
CA HIS A 108 -29.88 -1.14 -0.84
C HIS A 108 -30.14 -1.60 0.60
N VAL A 109 -29.10 -2.08 1.31
CA VAL A 109 -29.19 -2.53 2.70
C VAL A 109 -28.94 -1.37 3.66
N ASP A 110 -29.77 -1.27 4.70
CA ASP A 110 -29.59 -0.36 5.83
C ASP A 110 -29.48 -1.18 7.13
N PRO A 111 -28.26 -1.55 7.55
CA PRO A 111 -28.10 -2.47 8.67
C PRO A 111 -28.27 -1.77 10.02
N ASP A 112 -28.90 -2.43 10.99
CA ASP A 112 -29.07 -1.90 12.35
C ASP A 112 -27.76 -1.94 13.15
N GLU A 113 -26.73 -2.62 12.62
CA GLU A 113 -25.42 -2.80 13.22
C GLU A 113 -24.43 -1.67 12.92
N ILE A 114 -24.83 -0.58 12.29
CA ILE A 114 -23.94 0.58 12.11
C ILE A 114 -23.38 1.03 13.47
N GLY A 115 -22.06 1.25 13.51
CA GLY A 115 -21.31 1.59 14.72
C GLY A 115 -20.86 0.40 15.57
N LYS A 116 -21.27 -0.84 15.24
CA LYS A 116 -20.80 -2.03 15.96
C LYS A 116 -19.43 -2.48 15.45
N VAL A 117 -18.67 -3.11 16.36
CA VAL A 117 -17.39 -3.75 16.05
C VAL A 117 -17.63 -5.11 15.42
N PHE A 118 -16.85 -5.43 14.39
CA PHE A 118 -16.80 -6.72 13.72
C PHE A 118 -15.38 -7.28 13.76
N HIS A 119 -15.26 -8.56 14.07
CA HIS A 119 -13.98 -9.27 14.11
C HIS A 119 -13.76 -10.05 12.83
N PHE A 120 -12.48 -10.19 12.46
CA PHE A 120 -12.06 -10.97 11.30
C PHE A 120 -10.75 -11.69 11.59
N THR A 121 -10.26 -12.47 10.65
CA THR A 121 -8.94 -13.11 10.71
C THR A 121 -8.27 -12.96 9.36
N VAL A 122 -7.08 -12.36 9.36
CA VAL A 122 -6.21 -12.29 8.17
C VAL A 122 -5.80 -13.71 7.73
N LYS A 123 -5.92 -13.97 6.42
CA LYS A 123 -5.58 -15.26 5.81
C LYS A 123 -4.27 -15.21 5.04
N ASN A 124 -4.25 -14.45 3.96
CA ASN A 124 -3.10 -14.34 3.06
C ASN A 124 -3.14 -13.01 2.28
N VAL A 125 -2.06 -12.71 1.58
CA VAL A 125 -2.03 -11.67 0.55
C VAL A 125 -2.21 -12.31 -0.82
N ALA A 126 -3.00 -11.68 -1.69
CA ALA A 126 -3.26 -12.15 -3.04
C ALA A 126 -3.27 -11.00 -4.05
N ILE A 127 -2.99 -11.31 -5.31
CA ILE A 127 -3.26 -10.42 -6.44
C ILE A 127 -4.62 -10.80 -7.04
N VAL A 128 -5.53 -9.84 -7.12
CA VAL A 128 -6.82 -9.99 -7.81
C VAL A 128 -6.89 -9.02 -8.97
N GLU A 129 -7.57 -9.41 -10.03
CA GLU A 129 -7.64 -8.64 -11.27
C GLU A 129 -9.09 -8.47 -11.72
N ASN A 130 -9.40 -7.29 -12.24
CA ASN A 130 -10.57 -7.06 -13.06
C ASN A 130 -10.16 -6.42 -14.40
N ARG A 131 -11.13 -6.15 -15.27
CA ARG A 131 -10.88 -5.61 -16.62
C ARG A 131 -10.09 -4.29 -16.67
N GLN A 132 -10.00 -3.56 -15.56
CA GLN A 132 -9.41 -2.22 -15.49
C GLN A 132 -8.13 -2.17 -14.67
N ALA A 133 -7.93 -3.10 -13.74
CA ALA A 133 -6.87 -3.00 -12.75
C ALA A 133 -6.55 -4.32 -12.07
N ARG A 134 -5.31 -4.42 -11.60
CA ARG A 134 -4.84 -5.40 -10.62
C ARG A 134 -4.78 -4.77 -9.25
N TYR A 135 -5.05 -5.57 -8.22
CA TYR A 135 -5.05 -5.15 -6.83
C TYR A 135 -4.25 -6.16 -6.01
N ILE A 136 -3.39 -5.67 -5.13
CA ILE A 136 -2.82 -6.49 -4.06
C ILE A 136 -3.71 -6.30 -2.85
N VAL A 137 -4.29 -7.41 -2.38
CA VAL A 137 -5.30 -7.42 -1.33
C VAL A 137 -4.89 -8.37 -0.21
N LEU A 138 -5.18 -7.98 1.03
CA LEU A 138 -5.12 -8.86 2.20
C LEU A 138 -6.48 -9.53 2.37
N GLN A 139 -6.57 -10.83 2.12
CA GLN A 139 -7.81 -11.58 2.30
C GLN A 139 -8.05 -11.87 3.78
N VAL A 140 -9.32 -11.77 4.18
CA VAL A 140 -9.76 -12.01 5.55
C VAL A 140 -10.97 -12.93 5.57
N GLU A 141 -11.12 -13.67 6.65
CA GLU A 141 -12.33 -14.43 6.99
C GLU A 141 -13.07 -13.75 8.13
N SER A 142 -14.40 -13.69 8.07
CA SER A 142 -15.21 -13.19 9.17
C SER A 142 -16.58 -13.83 9.16
N LYS A 143 -16.83 -14.71 10.13
CA LYS A 143 -18.14 -15.34 10.27
C LYS A 143 -19.21 -14.33 10.66
N GLU A 144 -18.83 -13.29 11.40
CA GLU A 144 -19.71 -12.20 11.77
C GLU A 144 -20.23 -11.44 10.55
N LEU A 145 -19.35 -11.13 9.58
CA LEU A 145 -19.75 -10.45 8.33
C LEU A 145 -20.58 -11.34 7.42
N GLU A 146 -20.24 -12.64 7.31
CA GLU A 146 -21.08 -13.60 6.59
C GLU A 146 -22.49 -13.66 7.18
N ASN A 147 -22.60 -13.78 8.50
CA ASN A 147 -23.88 -13.85 9.20
C ASN A 147 -24.66 -12.54 9.05
N LEU A 148 -23.97 -11.39 9.12
CA LEU A 148 -24.57 -10.09 8.85
C LEU A 148 -25.23 -10.07 7.47
N ARG A 149 -24.51 -10.46 6.41
CA ARG A 149 -25.08 -10.50 5.05
C ARG A 149 -26.26 -11.46 4.95
N ILE A 150 -26.17 -12.64 5.55
CA ILE A 150 -27.25 -13.63 5.57
C ILE A 150 -28.52 -13.08 6.24
N ARG A 151 -28.39 -12.33 7.34
CA ARG A 151 -29.55 -11.70 8.03
C ARG A 151 -30.33 -10.75 7.13
N TYR A 152 -29.64 -10.10 6.19
CA TYR A 152 -30.25 -9.21 5.20
C TYR A 152 -30.62 -9.91 3.88
N GLY A 153 -30.71 -11.24 3.89
CA GLY A 153 -31.16 -12.03 2.73
C GLY A 153 -30.15 -12.14 1.59
N LEU A 154 -28.87 -11.80 1.85
CA LEU A 154 -27.81 -11.85 0.85
C LEU A 154 -26.93 -13.09 1.00
N ARG A 155 -26.14 -13.37 -0.04
CA ARG A 155 -25.09 -14.40 0.02
C ARG A 155 -24.02 -14.01 1.05
N PRO A 156 -23.40 -14.99 1.75
CA PRO A 156 -22.42 -14.72 2.80
C PRO A 156 -21.19 -13.95 2.31
N LEU A 157 -20.82 -14.11 1.04
CA LEU A 157 -19.69 -13.45 0.40
C LEU A 157 -20.15 -12.41 -0.63
N LEU A 158 -19.42 -11.29 -0.70
CA LEU A 158 -19.67 -10.21 -1.64
C LEU A 158 -19.29 -10.66 -3.06
N HIS A 159 -20.29 -10.83 -3.92
CA HIS A 159 -20.16 -11.44 -5.26
C HIS A 159 -19.42 -12.79 -5.31
N GLY A 160 -19.36 -13.54 -4.19
CA GLY A 160 -18.61 -14.81 -4.12
C GLY A 160 -17.10 -14.64 -3.91
N HIS A 161 -16.62 -13.43 -3.64
CA HIS A 161 -15.22 -13.16 -3.34
C HIS A 161 -14.98 -13.13 -1.83
N ALA A 162 -13.78 -13.53 -1.41
CA ALA A 162 -13.33 -13.35 -0.04
C ALA A 162 -13.37 -11.86 0.33
N TYR A 163 -13.72 -11.59 1.59
CA TYR A 163 -13.53 -10.27 2.17
C TYR A 163 -12.05 -9.90 2.13
N HIS A 164 -11.76 -8.63 1.90
CA HIS A 164 -10.38 -8.20 1.75
C HIS A 164 -10.19 -6.72 2.04
N ILE A 165 -8.95 -6.38 2.38
CA ILE A 165 -8.44 -5.01 2.48
C ILE A 165 -7.51 -4.77 1.30
N THR A 166 -7.79 -3.75 0.49
CA THR A 166 -6.93 -3.42 -0.67
C THR A 166 -5.72 -2.59 -0.24
N ILE A 167 -4.51 -3.10 -0.48
CA ILE A 167 -3.23 -2.46 -0.10
C ILE A 167 -2.66 -1.64 -1.26
N ALA A 168 -2.67 -2.23 -2.47
CA ALA A 168 -2.12 -1.59 -3.67
C ALA A 168 -3.02 -1.78 -4.89
N LYS A 169 -2.90 -0.87 -5.85
CA LYS A 169 -3.62 -0.90 -7.14
C LYS A 169 -2.64 -0.63 -8.28
N GLN A 170 -2.83 -1.32 -9.38
CA GLN A 170 -2.21 -1.02 -10.67
C GLN A 170 -3.29 -0.97 -11.74
N ASN A 171 -3.34 0.10 -12.54
CA ASN A 171 -4.24 0.13 -13.69
C ASN A 171 -3.67 -0.74 -14.82
N ILE A 172 -4.54 -1.50 -15.48
CA ILE A 172 -4.21 -2.19 -16.72
C ILE A 172 -4.44 -1.18 -17.84
N ARG A 173 -3.40 -0.89 -18.62
CA ARG A 173 -3.46 -0.03 -19.79
C ARG A 173 -3.94 -0.82 -21.00
#